data_AF-A0A941DJX4-F1
#
_entry.id   AF-A0A941DJX4-F1
#
_cell.length_a   1.000
_cell.length_b   1.000
_cell.length_c   1.000
_cell.angle_alpha   90.00
_cell.angle_beta   90.00
_cell.angle_gamma   90.00
#
_symmetry.space_group_name_H-M   'P 1'
#
loop_
_entity.id
_entity.type
_entity.pdbx_description
1 polymer ?
#
loop_
_entity_poly.entity_id
_entity_poly.type
_entity_poly.pdbx_seq_one_letter_code
_entity_poly.pdbx_strand_id
1 'polypeptide(L)'
;MNEPSFYIDIFLQPGEFYFGDHETRIRTILGSCVSITMWHPIKRIGGMCHYMLPKNKRNPHNIGLDGKYAEDVMRLFLQQIKASKTSVHDYEVKIFGGGDQFPAQDQRVFSVSEQNVKIGRQLLQEYGFKIKSEHLGGVGHRNIIFDLWSGDVWVKHVDKTME
;
A
#
# COMPACT_ATOMS: atom_id res chain seq x y z
N MET A 1 -7.08 12.79 16.64
CA MET A 1 -6.25 14.01 16.79
C MET A 1 -6.58 14.95 15.66
N ASN A 2 -6.31 16.24 15.84
CA ASN A 2 -6.57 17.23 14.79
C ASN A 2 -5.45 17.21 13.74
N GLU A 3 -5.79 17.60 12.52
CA GLU A 3 -4.86 17.85 11.42
C GLU A 3 -3.79 18.87 11.87
N PRO A 4 -2.49 18.62 11.63
CA PRO A 4 -1.43 19.55 12.00
C PRO A 4 -1.51 20.82 11.14
N SER A 5 -1.04 21.95 11.67
CA SER A 5 -1.05 23.23 10.95
C SER A 5 -0.15 23.23 9.71
N PHE A 6 0.85 22.36 9.69
CA PHE A 6 1.73 22.11 8.55
C PHE A 6 1.98 20.61 8.46
N TYR A 7 2.00 20.07 7.24
CA TYR A 7 2.39 18.69 6.98
C TYR A 7 3.07 18.58 5.61
N ILE A 8 3.86 17.54 5.45
CA ILE A 8 4.45 17.15 4.18
C ILE A 8 3.40 16.34 3.40
N ASP A 9 3.13 16.73 2.15
CA ASP A 9 2.23 16.00 1.25
C ASP A 9 3.06 15.24 0.21
N ILE A 10 2.99 13.91 0.26
CA ILE A 10 3.77 13.02 -0.60
C ILE A 10 2.83 12.29 -1.53
N PHE A 11 3.11 12.36 -2.83
CA PHE A 11 2.41 11.56 -3.83
C PHE A 11 3.30 10.40 -4.29
N LEU A 12 2.93 9.16 -3.95
CA LEU A 12 3.65 7.96 -4.35
C LEU A 12 3.35 7.58 -5.79
N GLN A 13 4.40 7.44 -6.58
CA GLN A 13 4.39 6.82 -7.89
C GLN A 13 4.48 5.29 -7.81
N PRO A 14 4.11 4.55 -8.87
CA PRO A 14 4.26 3.10 -8.90
C PRO A 14 5.69 2.64 -8.62
N GLY A 15 5.83 1.75 -7.64
CA GLY A 15 7.11 1.24 -7.14
C GLY A 15 7.69 2.03 -5.95
N GLU A 16 7.05 3.12 -5.54
CA GLU A 16 7.54 3.92 -4.40
C GLU A 16 6.99 3.41 -3.06
N PHE A 17 7.76 3.72 -2.02
CA PHE A 17 7.49 3.40 -0.64
C PHE A 17 7.87 4.62 0.21
N TYR A 18 7.03 4.95 1.18
CA TYR A 18 7.36 5.98 2.16
C TYR A 18 6.97 5.54 3.57
N PHE A 19 7.79 5.91 4.55
CA PHE A 19 7.54 5.74 5.97
C PHE A 19 7.97 7.00 6.71
N GLY A 20 7.11 7.52 7.57
CA GLY A 20 7.32 8.77 8.30
C GLY A 20 6.48 8.84 9.57
N ASP A 21 6.22 10.07 10.02
CA ASP A 21 5.50 10.35 11.25
C ASP A 21 4.26 11.22 11.03
N HIS A 22 3.63 11.62 12.13
CA HIS A 22 2.40 12.40 12.18
C HIS A 22 2.38 13.72 11.41
N GLU A 23 3.52 14.24 10.94
CA GLU A 23 3.56 15.46 10.12
C GLU A 23 3.45 15.15 8.60
N THR A 24 2.94 13.97 8.23
CA THR A 24 2.87 13.55 6.82
C THR A 24 1.49 13.09 6.38
N ARG A 25 1.10 13.51 5.17
CA ARG A 25 0.03 12.95 4.33
C ARG A 25 0.65 12.23 3.14
N ILE A 26 0.22 10.99 2.88
CA ILE A 26 0.67 10.19 1.75
C ILE A 26 -0.50 9.91 0.82
N ARG A 27 -0.31 10.10 -0.49
CA ARG A 27 -1.34 9.92 -1.51
C ARG A 27 -0.86 9.03 -2.64
N THR A 28 -1.78 8.32 -3.27
CA THR A 28 -1.49 7.62 -4.53
C THR A 28 -2.76 7.33 -5.33
N ILE A 29 -2.58 6.89 -6.57
CA ILE A 29 -3.66 6.45 -7.46
C ILE A 29 -3.41 5.00 -7.86
N LEU A 30 -4.40 4.13 -7.65
CA LEU A 30 -4.29 2.69 -7.87
C LEU A 30 -5.27 2.23 -8.95
N GLY A 31 -4.73 1.70 -10.06
CA GLY A 31 -5.43 0.79 -10.96
C GLY A 31 -5.27 -0.65 -10.49
N SER A 32 -4.60 -1.48 -11.30
CA SER A 32 -4.28 -2.89 -10.99
C SER A 32 -3.22 -3.07 -9.89
N CYS A 33 -2.52 -2.00 -9.55
CA CYS A 33 -1.53 -1.96 -8.46
C CYS A 33 -2.22 -1.99 -7.10
N VAL A 34 -1.46 -2.30 -6.04
CA VAL A 34 -1.99 -2.40 -4.68
C VAL A 34 -1.12 -1.59 -3.73
N SER A 35 -1.78 -0.97 -2.76
CA SER A 35 -1.15 -0.24 -1.66
C SER A 35 -1.50 -0.88 -0.34
N ILE A 36 -0.49 -0.98 0.53
CA ILE A 36 -0.62 -1.36 1.93
C ILE A 36 -0.25 -0.12 2.74
N THR A 37 -1.09 0.20 3.73
CA THR A 37 -0.82 1.20 4.75
C THR A 37 -0.55 0.48 6.07
N MET A 38 0.45 0.95 6.82
CA MET A 38 0.73 0.50 8.19
C MET A 38 0.81 1.72 9.09
N TRP A 39 0.06 1.73 10.19
CA TRP A 39 0.03 2.87 11.11
C TRP A 39 0.13 2.43 12.57
N HIS A 40 1.06 3.00 13.32
CA HIS A 40 1.16 2.79 14.76
C HIS A 40 0.39 3.89 15.51
N PRO A 41 -0.68 3.58 16.27
CA PRO A 41 -1.57 4.59 16.84
C PRO A 41 -0.96 5.43 17.96
N ILE A 42 -0.09 4.83 18.79
CA ILE A 42 0.56 5.51 19.92
C ILE A 42 1.74 6.37 19.44
N LYS A 43 2.67 5.79 18.67
CA LYS A 43 3.86 6.50 18.17
C LYS A 43 3.55 7.42 16.99
N ARG A 44 2.41 7.23 16.32
CA ARG A 44 1.96 7.97 15.13
C ARG A 44 3.01 8.01 14.03
N ILE A 45 3.58 6.84 13.79
CA ILE A 45 4.49 6.57 12.69
C ILE A 45 3.84 5.54 11.78
N GLY A 46 4.16 5.58 10.51
CA GLY A 46 3.56 4.69 9.56
C GLY A 46 4.09 4.89 8.16
N GLY A 47 3.59 4.06 7.25
CA GLY A 47 4.02 4.13 5.87
C GLY A 47 3.01 3.55 4.91
N MET A 48 3.26 3.84 3.64
CA MET A 48 2.44 3.43 2.52
C MET A 48 3.35 3.01 1.37
N CYS A 49 2.91 2.00 0.64
CA CYS A 49 3.59 1.53 -0.56
C CYS A 49 2.71 1.64 -1.80
N HIS A 50 3.31 1.55 -2.97
CA HIS A 50 2.59 1.35 -4.23
C HIS A 50 3.30 0.24 -5.02
N TYR A 51 2.99 -1.03 -4.74
CA TYR A 51 3.60 -2.13 -5.48
C TYR A 51 2.78 -2.52 -6.71
N MET A 52 3.47 -3.03 -7.71
CA MET A 52 2.90 -3.34 -9.04
C MET A 52 2.90 -4.83 -9.35
N LEU A 53 3.79 -5.60 -8.70
CA LEU A 53 4.07 -6.98 -9.05
C LEU A 53 4.17 -7.86 -7.80
N PRO A 54 3.85 -9.16 -7.92
CA PRO A 54 3.83 -10.04 -6.76
C PRO A 54 5.22 -10.38 -6.22
N LYS A 55 6.16 -10.70 -7.12
CA LYS A 55 7.48 -11.22 -6.75
C LYS A 55 8.58 -10.70 -7.65
N ASN A 56 9.71 -10.38 -7.03
CA ASN A 56 10.94 -10.05 -7.73
C ASN A 56 11.60 -11.34 -8.24
N LYS A 57 11.58 -11.57 -9.56
CA LYS A 57 12.24 -12.72 -10.21
C LYS A 57 13.72 -12.45 -10.52
N ARG A 58 14.27 -11.30 -10.08
CA ARG A 58 15.67 -10.96 -10.35
C ARG A 58 16.62 -11.89 -9.62
N ASN A 59 17.83 -11.97 -10.18
CA ASN A 59 18.93 -12.79 -9.71
C ASN A 59 19.21 -12.54 -8.20
N PRO A 60 19.36 -13.58 -7.36
CA PRO A 60 19.69 -13.44 -5.93
C PRO A 60 20.93 -12.59 -5.60
N HIS A 61 21.75 -12.26 -6.60
CA HIS A 61 22.88 -11.34 -6.48
C HIS A 61 22.52 -9.84 -6.56
N ASN A 62 21.25 -9.49 -6.83
CA ASN A 62 20.80 -8.09 -6.81
C ASN A 62 20.32 -7.74 -5.38
N ILE A 63 21.07 -6.86 -4.71
CA ILE A 63 21.10 -6.77 -3.24
C ILE A 63 20.07 -5.77 -2.67
N GLY A 64 19.38 -5.02 -3.52
CA GLY A 64 18.43 -3.98 -3.11
C GLY A 64 16.97 -4.45 -3.09
N LEU A 65 16.22 -4.03 -2.06
CA LEU A 65 14.76 -4.14 -2.02
C LEU A 65 14.16 -3.16 -3.05
N ASP A 66 13.24 -3.62 -3.90
CA ASP A 66 12.58 -2.81 -4.93
C ASP A 66 11.08 -2.70 -4.63
N GLY A 67 10.60 -1.48 -4.36
CA GLY A 67 9.22 -1.21 -3.95
C GLY A 67 8.16 -1.59 -4.98
N LYS A 68 8.56 -1.97 -6.21
CA LYS A 68 7.67 -2.54 -7.22
C LYS A 68 7.10 -3.90 -6.84
N TYR A 69 7.76 -4.65 -5.95
CA TYR A 69 7.39 -6.03 -5.63
C TYR A 69 6.82 -6.16 -4.22
N ALA A 70 5.72 -6.90 -4.08
CA ALA A 70 5.04 -7.10 -2.81
C ALA A 70 5.97 -7.73 -1.74
N GLU A 71 6.75 -8.76 -2.09
CA GLU A 71 7.72 -9.40 -1.18
C GLU A 71 8.76 -8.39 -0.64
N ASP A 72 9.27 -7.50 -1.48
CA ASP A 72 10.30 -6.52 -1.11
C ASP A 72 9.71 -5.39 -0.24
N VAL A 73 8.50 -4.95 -0.56
CA VAL A 73 7.76 -3.95 0.25
C VAL A 73 7.49 -4.45 1.67
N MET A 74 7.14 -5.72 1.85
CA MET A 74 6.96 -6.28 3.19
C MET A 74 8.27 -6.26 3.99
N ARG A 75 9.39 -6.53 3.35
CA ARG A 75 10.72 -6.41 3.98
C ARG A 75 11.07 -4.95 4.31
N LEU A 76 10.70 -3.99 3.46
CA LEU A 76 10.86 -2.55 3.74
C LEU A 76 10.06 -2.15 4.99
N PHE A 77 8.80 -2.56 5.11
CA PHE A 77 8.01 -2.32 6.33
C PHE A 77 8.67 -2.93 7.57
N LEU A 78 9.12 -4.19 7.51
CA LEU A 78 9.78 -4.85 8.64
C LEU A 78 11.08 -4.15 9.05
N GLN A 79 11.85 -3.60 8.10
CA GLN A 79 13.01 -2.78 8.40
C GLN A 79 12.63 -1.52 9.20
N GLN A 80 11.54 -0.85 8.82
CA GLN A 80 11.06 0.34 9.53
C GLN A 80 10.50 0.01 10.92
N ILE A 81 9.75 -1.09 11.06
CA ILE A 81 9.25 -1.59 12.35
C ILE A 81 10.41 -1.90 13.30
N LYS A 82 11.46 -2.55 12.78
CA LYS A 82 12.68 -2.84 13.56
C LYS A 82 13.42 -1.57 13.96
N ALA A 83 13.62 -0.64 13.02
CA ALA A 83 14.28 0.64 13.28
C ALA A 83 13.53 1.47 14.32
N SER A 84 12.20 1.41 14.29
CA SER A 84 11.32 2.12 15.23
C SER A 84 11.21 1.46 16.60
N LYS A 85 11.83 0.28 16.79
CA LYS A 85 11.76 -0.53 18.02
C LYS A 85 10.31 -0.80 18.43
N THR A 86 9.55 -1.37 17.49
CA THR A 86 8.12 -1.71 17.62
C THR A 86 7.88 -3.15 17.14
N SER A 87 6.69 -3.67 17.40
CA SER A 87 6.23 -4.97 16.94
C SER A 87 5.23 -4.83 15.78
N VAL A 88 5.14 -5.87 14.95
CA VAL A 88 4.14 -5.94 13.86
C VAL A 88 2.70 -5.80 14.38
N HIS A 89 2.44 -6.25 15.60
CA HIS A 89 1.12 -6.18 16.24
C HIS A 89 0.75 -4.78 16.73
N ASP A 90 1.70 -3.85 16.75
CA ASP A 90 1.46 -2.46 17.14
C ASP A 90 0.87 -1.63 15.98
N TYR A 91 0.80 -2.19 14.77
CA TYR A 91 0.37 -1.48 13.56
C TYR A 91 -1.03 -1.89 13.12
N GLU A 92 -1.84 -0.88 12.82
CA GLU A 92 -3.07 -1.03 12.06
C GLU A 92 -2.73 -1.12 10.57
N VAL A 93 -3.19 -2.19 9.93
CA VAL A 93 -2.91 -2.43 8.51
C VAL A 93 -4.17 -2.31 7.68
N LYS A 94 -4.10 -1.59 6.57
CA LYS A 94 -5.19 -1.51 5.57
C LYS A 94 -4.64 -1.69 4.16
N ILE A 95 -5.43 -2.29 3.27
CA ILE A 95 -5.00 -2.65 1.91
C ILE A 95 -6.01 -2.20 0.84
N PHE A 96 -5.51 -1.60 -0.25
CA PHE A 96 -6.34 -0.96 -1.28
C PHE A 96 -5.82 -1.23 -2.69
N GLY A 97 -6.68 -1.19 -3.71
CA GLY A 97 -6.26 -1.25 -5.12
C GLY A 97 -6.75 -2.50 -5.86
N GLY A 98 -5.97 -2.98 -6.82
CA GLY A 98 -6.33 -4.16 -7.61
C GLY A 98 -7.57 -3.97 -8.49
N GLY A 99 -7.84 -2.74 -8.94
CA GLY A 99 -8.91 -2.45 -9.87
C GLY A 99 -8.54 -2.80 -11.32
N ASP A 100 -9.52 -3.25 -12.09
CA ASP A 100 -9.38 -3.46 -13.52
C ASP A 100 -9.71 -2.18 -14.29
N GLN A 101 -8.70 -1.61 -14.97
CA GLN A 101 -8.88 -0.41 -15.78
C GLN A 101 -9.33 -0.71 -17.21
N PHE A 102 -9.26 -1.96 -17.67
CA PHE A 102 -9.54 -2.34 -19.08
C PHE A 102 -10.24 -3.71 -19.19
N PRO A 103 -11.45 -3.85 -18.62
CA PRO A 103 -12.15 -5.14 -18.55
C PRO A 103 -12.53 -5.74 -19.91
N ALA A 104 -12.66 -4.91 -20.96
CA ALA A 104 -13.06 -5.34 -22.30
C ALA A 104 -11.90 -5.74 -23.22
N GLN A 105 -10.63 -5.54 -22.81
CA GLN A 105 -9.51 -5.54 -23.76
C GLN A 105 -8.30 -6.39 -23.37
N ASP A 106 -8.11 -6.76 -22.10
CA ASP A 106 -6.96 -7.60 -21.73
C ASP A 106 -7.20 -8.48 -20.49
N GLN A 107 -7.52 -9.76 -20.70
CA GLN A 107 -7.63 -10.77 -19.64
C GLN A 107 -6.34 -10.91 -18.81
N ARG A 108 -5.17 -10.53 -19.36
CA ARG A 108 -3.90 -10.58 -18.61
C ARG A 108 -3.83 -9.51 -17.53
N VAL A 109 -4.39 -8.31 -17.77
CA VAL A 109 -4.42 -7.23 -16.76
C VAL A 109 -5.30 -7.62 -15.58
N PHE A 110 -6.45 -8.23 -15.85
CA PHE A 110 -7.32 -8.82 -14.82
C PHE A 110 -6.53 -9.83 -13.96
N SER A 111 -5.78 -10.74 -14.60
CA SER A 111 -4.96 -11.73 -13.89
C SER A 111 -3.87 -11.10 -13.00
N VAL A 112 -3.30 -9.95 -13.38
CA VAL A 112 -2.26 -9.26 -12.59
C VAL A 112 -2.86 -8.59 -11.36
N SER A 113 -4.01 -7.93 -11.51
CA SER A 113 -4.70 -7.26 -10.39
C SER A 113 -5.09 -8.26 -9.30
N GLU A 114 -5.68 -9.40 -9.67
CA GLU A 114 -6.03 -10.46 -8.74
C GLU A 114 -4.80 -11.08 -8.07
N GLN A 115 -3.72 -11.30 -8.82
CA GLN A 115 -2.46 -11.81 -8.26
C GLN A 115 -1.86 -10.83 -7.25
N ASN A 116 -1.86 -9.53 -7.55
CA ASN A 116 -1.37 -8.49 -6.65
C ASN A 116 -2.18 -8.41 -5.36
N VAL A 117 -3.51 -8.54 -5.43
CA VAL A 117 -4.37 -8.58 -4.25
C VAL A 117 -4.10 -9.85 -3.44
N LYS A 118 -4.06 -11.00 -4.10
CA LYS A 118 -3.85 -12.30 -3.45
C LYS A 118 -2.53 -12.35 -2.69
N ILE A 119 -1.43 -11.95 -3.34
CA ILE A 119 -0.11 -11.98 -2.71
C ILE A 119 0.00 -10.98 -1.55
N GLY A 120 -0.62 -9.80 -1.67
CA GLY A 120 -0.64 -8.80 -0.60
C GLY A 120 -1.30 -9.34 0.67
N ARG A 121 -2.48 -9.95 0.53
CA ARG A 121 -3.17 -10.60 1.65
C ARG A 121 -2.36 -11.76 2.24
N GLN A 122 -1.80 -12.61 1.38
CA GLN A 122 -0.99 -13.75 1.81
C GLN A 122 0.23 -13.30 2.62
N LEU A 123 0.99 -12.32 2.13
CA LEU A 123 2.18 -11.85 2.81
C LEU A 123 1.84 -11.16 4.14
N LEU A 124 0.77 -10.36 4.18
CA LEU A 124 0.31 -9.75 5.44
C LEU A 124 0.00 -10.83 6.49
N GLN A 125 -0.68 -11.90 6.11
CA GLN A 125 -0.95 -13.03 7.00
C GLN A 125 0.33 -13.76 7.42
N GLU A 126 1.23 -14.05 6.46
CA GLU A 126 2.50 -14.74 6.70
C GLU A 126 3.39 -14.00 7.70
N TYR A 127 3.45 -12.67 7.60
CA TYR A 127 4.21 -11.81 8.51
C TYR A 127 3.45 -11.45 9.80
N GLY A 128 2.26 -12.01 10.03
CA GLY A 128 1.51 -11.87 11.28
C GLY A 128 0.73 -10.57 11.44
N PHE A 129 0.51 -9.82 10.35
CA PHE A 129 -0.33 -8.63 10.36
C PHE A 129 -1.82 -8.98 10.27
N LYS A 130 -2.66 -8.19 10.93
CA LYS A 130 -4.12 -8.28 10.82
C LYS A 130 -4.63 -7.12 9.97
N ILE A 131 -5.36 -7.43 8.91
CA ILE A 131 -6.00 -6.42 8.06
C ILE A 131 -7.20 -5.84 8.82
N LYS A 132 -7.15 -4.54 9.11
CA LYS A 132 -8.22 -3.78 9.77
C LYS A 132 -9.30 -3.33 8.78
N SER A 133 -8.92 -3.04 7.54
CA SER A 133 -9.83 -2.61 6.48
C SER A 133 -9.24 -2.88 5.11
N GLU A 134 -10.09 -3.10 4.12
CA GLU A 134 -9.69 -3.30 2.74
C GLU A 134 -10.70 -2.74 1.75
N HIS A 135 -10.22 -2.25 0.60
CA HIS A 135 -11.06 -1.90 -0.54
C HIS A 135 -10.35 -2.28 -1.85
N LEU A 136 -10.73 -3.44 -2.41
CA LEU A 136 -9.96 -4.14 -3.43
C LEU A 136 -10.84 -4.56 -4.63
N GLY A 137 -10.24 -4.77 -5.80
CA GLY A 137 -10.96 -5.32 -6.97
C GLY A 137 -11.81 -4.30 -7.73
N GLY A 138 -12.82 -4.75 -8.46
CA GLY A 138 -13.76 -3.88 -9.19
C GLY A 138 -13.15 -3.20 -10.43
N VAL A 139 -13.94 -2.37 -11.09
CA VAL A 139 -13.56 -1.67 -12.33
C VAL A 139 -13.16 -0.23 -12.04
N GLY A 140 -12.15 0.29 -12.73
CA GLY A 140 -11.70 1.68 -12.59
C GLY A 140 -10.49 1.83 -11.67
N HIS A 141 -10.39 2.97 -10.99
CA HIS A 141 -9.22 3.31 -10.17
C HIS A 141 -9.60 3.92 -8.82
N ARG A 142 -8.66 3.89 -7.87
CA ARG A 142 -8.83 4.43 -6.52
C ARG A 142 -7.82 5.51 -6.25
N ASN A 143 -8.29 6.67 -5.78
CA ASN A 143 -7.45 7.68 -5.17
C ASN A 143 -7.41 7.39 -3.66
N ILE A 144 -6.20 7.24 -3.13
CA ILE A 144 -5.96 6.95 -1.71
C ILE A 144 -5.26 8.15 -1.09
N ILE A 145 -5.75 8.56 0.07
CA ILE A 145 -5.11 9.57 0.94
C ILE A 145 -4.96 8.94 2.31
N PHE A 146 -3.78 9.04 2.91
CA PHE A 146 -3.45 8.46 4.20
C PHE A 146 -2.75 9.49 5.08
N ASP A 147 -3.35 9.77 6.23
CA ASP A 147 -2.86 10.79 7.17
C ASP A 147 -2.22 10.13 8.39
N LEU A 148 -0.92 10.36 8.58
CA LEU A 148 -0.16 9.71 9.65
C LEU A 148 -0.48 10.28 11.05
N TRP A 149 -1.12 11.44 11.15
CA TRP A 149 -1.55 12.00 12.44
C TRP A 149 -2.76 11.30 13.05
N SER A 150 -3.63 10.68 12.24
CA SER A 150 -4.84 10.01 12.71
C SER A 150 -4.93 8.54 12.33
N GLY A 151 -4.14 8.08 11.34
CA GLY A 151 -4.27 6.75 10.78
C GLY A 151 -5.42 6.61 9.78
N ASP A 152 -6.13 7.69 9.48
CA ASP A 152 -7.27 7.68 8.57
C ASP A 152 -6.83 7.49 7.14
N VAL A 153 -7.62 6.72 6.40
CA VAL A 153 -7.42 6.50 4.98
C VAL A 153 -8.72 6.81 4.25
N TRP A 154 -8.67 7.77 3.34
CA TRP A 154 -9.78 8.10 2.44
C TRP A 154 -9.59 7.40 1.11
N VAL A 155 -10.68 6.82 0.62
CA VAL A 155 -10.71 6.11 -0.66
C VAL A 155 -11.78 6.74 -1.53
N LYS A 156 -11.37 7.29 -2.67
CA LYS A 156 -12.29 7.67 -3.74
C LYS A 156 -12.11 6.71 -4.90
N HIS A 157 -13.07 5.79 -5.06
CA HIS A 157 -13.14 4.88 -6.19
C HIS A 157 -13.92 5.57 -7.31
N VAL A 158 -13.31 5.62 -8.50
CA VAL A 158 -13.91 6.17 -9.72
C VAL A 158 -14.10 5.02 -10.70
N ASP A 159 -15.37 4.71 -10.98
CA ASP A 159 -15.75 3.69 -11.95
C ASP A 159 -15.59 4.22 -13.39
N LYS A 160 -15.09 3.37 -14.28
CA LYS A 160 -14.86 3.72 -15.69
C LYS A 160 -16.13 3.72 -16.55
N THR A 161 -17.27 3.28 -15.99
CA THR A 161 -18.58 3.25 -16.66
C THR A 161 -19.33 4.58 -16.60
N MET A 162 -18.72 5.63 -16.03
CA MET A 162 -19.33 6.99 -15.95
C MET A 162 -18.66 8.02 -16.88
N GLU A 163 -18.03 7.58 -17.97
CA GLU A 163 -17.63 8.46 -19.09
C GLU A 163 -18.56 8.27 -20.29
#